data_AF-A0A6G1X8P3-F1
#
_entry.id   AF-A0A6G1X8P3-F1
#
_cell.length_a   1.000
_cell.length_b   1.000
_cell.length_c   1.000
_cell.angle_alpha   90.00
_cell.angle_beta   90.00
_cell.angle_gamma   90.00
#
_symmetry.space_group_name_H-M   'P 1'
#
loop_
_entity.id
_entity.type
_entity.pdbx_description
1 polymer ?
#
loop_
_entity_poly.entity_id
_entity_poly.type
_entity_poly.pdbx_seq_one_letter_code
_entity_poly.pdbx_strand_id
1 'polypeptide(L)' 'MMKFVIGYFIIQIVLLIVILLITNKTDKKSHRKYYRPNEVPEGYVKTSESFIDTKTKNVIVVYYNKTTGKRIYVEQ' A
#
# COMPACT_ATOMS: atom_id res chain seq x y z
N MET A 1 1.47 -26.15 37.37
CA MET A 1 1.66 -26.52 35.96
C MET A 1 0.58 -26.01 35.03
N MET A 2 -0.68 -26.45 35.17
CA MET A 2 -1.76 -26.09 34.23
C MET A 2 -2.01 -24.56 34.11
N LYS A 3 -1.88 -23.81 35.22
CA LYS A 3 -1.99 -22.34 35.22
C LYS A 3 -0.90 -21.64 34.38
N PHE A 4 0.33 -22.17 34.40
CA PHE A 4 1.43 -21.65 33.58
C PHE A 4 1.21 -21.95 32.09
N VAL A 5 0.72 -23.15 31.78
CA VAL A 5 0.36 -23.54 30.40
C VAL A 5 -0.75 -22.63 29.86
N ILE A 6 -1.80 -22.38 30.66
CA ILE A 6 -2.89 -21.47 30.27
C ILE A 6 -2.37 -20.04 30.08
N GLY A 7 -1.53 -19.54 30.99
CA GLY A 7 -0.92 -18.21 30.87
C GLY A 7 -0.07 -18.04 29.61
N TYR A 8 0.70 -19.07 29.25
CA TYR A 8 1.50 -19.10 28.02
C TYR A 8 0.63 -18.95 26.76
N PHE A 9 -0.45 -19.71 26.65
CA PHE A 9 -1.35 -19.62 25.51
C PHE A 9 -2.09 -18.29 25.44
N ILE A 10 -2.49 -17.71 26.57
CA ILE A 10 -3.11 -16.37 26.60
C ILE A 10 -2.13 -15.33 26.05
N ILE A 11 -0.86 -15.37 26.49
CA ILE A 11 0.18 -14.47 25.98
C ILE A 11 0.40 -14.66 24.48
N GLN A 12 0.43 -15.90 23.98
CA GLN A 12 0.55 -16.17 22.55
C GLN A 12 -0.63 -15.61 21.74
N ILE A 13 -1.86 -15.74 22.23
CA ILE A 13 -3.05 -15.20 21.56
C ILE A 13 -2.98 -13.67 21.53
N VAL A 14 -2.62 -13.03 22.63
CA VAL A 14 -2.47 -11.57 22.69
C VAL A 14 -1.39 -11.10 21.72
N LEU A 15 -0.23 -11.78 21.69
CA LEU A 15 0.85 -11.47 20.76
C LEU A 15 0.41 -11.61 19.30
N LEU A 16 -0.33 -12.68 18.97
CA LEU A 16 -0.89 -12.89 17.64
C LEU A 16 -1.82 -11.74 17.24
N ILE A 17 -2.73 -11.33 18.12
CA ILE A 17 -3.65 -10.20 17.86
C ILE A 17 -2.86 -8.92 17.60
N VAL A 18 -1.81 -8.64 18.39
CA VAL A 18 -0.95 -7.46 18.19
C VAL A 18 -0.28 -7.49 16.82
N ILE A 19 0.28 -8.64 16.41
CA ILE A 19 0.90 -8.81 15.09
C ILE A 19 -0.12 -8.60 13.96
N LEU A 20 -1.33 -9.15 14.09
CA LEU A 20 -2.40 -8.98 13.11
C LEU A 20 -2.82 -7.51 12.97
N LEU A 21 -2.95 -6.78 14.09
CA LEU A 21 -3.28 -5.36 14.08
C LEU A 21 -2.19 -4.51 13.39
N ILE A 22 -0.92 -4.79 13.66
CA ILE A 22 0.22 -4.10 13.03
C ILE A 22 0.27 -4.39 11.52
N THR A 23 0.05 -5.65 11.15
CA THR A 23 0.11 -6.11 9.76
C THR A 23 -1.01 -5.49 8.93
N ASN A 24 -2.23 -5.49 9.44
CA ASN A 24 -3.39 -4.87 8.79
C ASN A 24 -3.17 -3.36 8.54
N LYS A 25 -2.56 -2.66 9.49
CA LYS A 25 -2.28 -1.23 9.35
C LYS A 25 -1.18 -0.93 8.32
N THR A 26 -0.20 -1.83 8.18
CA THR A 26 0.88 -1.71 7.19
C THR A 26 0.38 -2.00 5.77
N ASP A 27 -0.45 -3.04 5.59
CA ASP A 27 -1.00 -3.38 4.26
C ASP A 27 -1.86 -2.24 3.70
N LYS A 28 -2.66 -1.59 4.57
CA LYS A 28 -3.50 -0.45 4.18
C LYS A 28 -2.72 0.78 3.71
N LYS A 29 -1.44 0.92 4.11
CA LYS A 29 -0.59 2.05 3.70
C LYS A 29 -0.01 1.86 2.30
N SER A 30 0.14 0.61 1.83
CA SER A 30 0.59 0.28 0.46
C SER A 30 -0.44 0.71 -0.60
N HIS A 31 -1.73 0.73 -0.24
CA HIS A 31 -2.82 1.14 -1.12
C HIS A 31 -2.85 2.62 -1.51
N ARG A 32 -1.97 3.48 -0.95
CA ARG A 32 -1.80 4.89 -1.36
C ARG A 32 -0.57 5.11 -2.26
N LYS A 33 -0.12 4.07 -2.97
CA LYS A 33 1.04 4.19 -3.86
C LYS A 33 0.73 4.97 -5.15
N TYR A 34 -0.54 5.03 -5.53
CA TYR A 34 -1.00 5.67 -6.76
C TYR A 34 -1.72 6.98 -6.46
N TYR A 35 -1.39 8.00 -7.24
CA TYR A 35 -2.14 9.25 -7.27
C TYR A 35 -3.46 9.03 -7.99
N ARG A 36 -4.49 9.77 -7.59
CA ARG A 36 -5.71 9.85 -8.38
C ARG A 36 -5.54 10.82 -9.55
N PRO A 37 -6.33 10.72 -10.63
CA PRO A 37 -6.20 11.61 -11.79
C PRO A 37 -6.35 13.09 -11.45
N ASN A 38 -7.14 13.40 -10.42
CA ASN A 38 -7.36 14.75 -9.90
C ASN A 38 -6.29 15.23 -8.90
N GLU A 39 -5.35 14.37 -8.49
CA GLU A 39 -4.27 14.68 -7.54
C GLU A 39 -2.90 14.82 -8.23
N VAL A 40 -2.87 14.75 -9.56
CA VAL A 40 -1.65 14.90 -10.35
C VAL A 40 -1.13 16.33 -10.24
N PRO A 41 0.09 16.55 -9.72
CA PRO A 41 0.67 17.89 -9.63
C PRO A 41 0.96 18.48 -11.02
N GLU A 42 1.02 19.80 -11.11
CA GLU A 42 1.36 20.49 -12.34
C GLU A 42 2.78 20.13 -12.85
N GLY A 43 2.96 20.17 -14.16
CA GLY A 43 4.23 19.85 -14.82
C GLY A 43 4.51 18.35 -15.03
N TYR A 44 3.62 17.47 -14.60
CA TYR A 44 3.65 16.05 -14.94
C TYR A 44 2.93 15.78 -16.26
N VAL A 45 3.59 15.08 -17.17
CA VAL A 45 3.05 14.72 -18.49
C VAL A 45 2.81 13.22 -18.56
N LYS A 46 1.63 12.82 -19.04
CA LYS A 46 1.27 11.41 -19.26
C LYS A 46 2.25 10.78 -20.25
N THR A 47 2.79 9.62 -19.89
CA THR A 47 3.64 8.82 -20.79
C THR A 47 2.86 7.69 -21.44
N SER A 48 3.47 7.01 -22.41
CA SER A 48 2.91 5.79 -23.02
C SER A 48 3.04 4.55 -22.13
N GLU A 49 3.77 4.63 -21.01
CA GLU A 49 3.93 3.51 -20.09
C GLU A 49 2.66 3.37 -19.23
N SER A 50 2.00 2.21 -19.34
CA SER A 50 0.89 1.81 -18.50
C SER A 50 0.94 0.32 -18.16
N PHE A 51 0.34 -0.05 -17.04
CA PHE A 51 0.22 -1.44 -16.60
C PHE A 51 -1.09 -1.65 -15.84
N ILE A 52 -1.54 -2.90 -15.73
CA ILE A 52 -2.77 -3.25 -15.03
C ILE A 52 -2.37 -3.83 -13.67
N ASP A 53 -2.93 -3.27 -12.60
CA ASP A 53 -2.79 -3.88 -11.28
C ASP A 53 -3.62 -5.17 -11.23
N THR A 54 -2.98 -6.32 -10.97
CA THR A 54 -3.69 -7.61 -10.93
C THR A 54 -4.59 -7.77 -9.71
N LYS A 55 -4.39 -6.97 -8.65
CA LYS A 55 -5.20 -6.96 -7.43
C LYS A 55 -6.45 -6.10 -7.59
N THR A 56 -6.31 -4.89 -8.16
CA THR A 56 -7.44 -3.95 -8.30
C THR A 56 -8.08 -3.96 -9.69
N LYS A 57 -7.41 -4.54 -10.70
CA LYS A 57 -7.75 -4.46 -12.13
C LYS A 57 -7.74 -3.04 -12.71
N ASN A 58 -7.28 -2.06 -11.95
CA ASN A 58 -7.22 -0.68 -12.40
C ASN A 58 -5.98 -0.45 -13.28
N VAL A 59 -6.12 0.47 -14.24
CA VAL A 59 -5.03 0.80 -15.16
C VAL A 59 -4.18 1.88 -14.50
N ILE A 60 -2.90 1.58 -14.32
CA ILE A 60 -1.94 2.53 -13.76
C ILE A 60 -1.14 3.10 -14.91
N VAL A 61 -1.14 4.43 -14.99
CA VAL A 61 -0.43 5.20 -16.01
C VAL A 61 0.73 5.93 -15.36
N VAL A 62 1.90 5.88 -16.00
CA VAL A 62 3.09 6.61 -15.53
C VAL A 62 3.06 8.03 -16.07
N TYR A 63 3.27 9.00 -15.18
CA TYR A 63 3.44 10.40 -15.52
C TYR A 63 4.87 10.83 -15.20
N TYR A 64 5.45 11.67 -16.06
CA TYR A 64 6.82 12.14 -15.94
C TYR A 64 6.88 13.67 -15.89
N ASN A 65 7.62 14.21 -14.94
CA ASN A 65 7.89 15.64 -14.86
C ASN A 65 9.26 15.95 -15.50
N LYS A 66 9.25 16.64 -16.64
CA LYS A 66 10.45 16.94 -17.42
C LYS A 66 11.45 17.85 -16.69
N THR A 67 10.96 18.73 -15.83
CA THR A 67 11.77 19.71 -15.09
C THR A 67 12.53 19.08 -13.94
N THR A 68 11.92 18.12 -13.24
CA THR A 68 12.49 17.50 -12.04
C THR A 68 13.05 16.09 -12.28
N GLY A 69 12.74 15.47 -13.42
CA GLY A 69 13.09 14.08 -13.71
C GLY A 69 12.29 13.04 -12.93
N LYS A 70 11.29 13.46 -12.14
CA LYS A 70 10.50 12.56 -11.27
C LYS A 70 9.38 11.86 -12.04
N ARG A 71 9.06 10.65 -11.60
CA ARG A 71 7.94 9.84 -12.09
C ARG A 71 6.90 9.65 -10.99
N ILE A 72 5.63 9.69 -11.36
CA ILE A 72 4.51 9.31 -10.49
C ILE A 72 3.63 8.30 -11.22
N TYR A 73 2.91 7.52 -10.43
CA TYR A 73 2.01 6.49 -10.91
C TYR A 73 0.58 6.92 -10.57
N VAL A 74 -0.28 6.94 -11.58
CA VAL A 74 -1.64 7.46 -11.45
C VAL A 74 -2.62 6.35 -11.83
N GLU A 75 -3.58 6.08 -10.96
CA GLU A 75 -4.65 5.12 -11.20
C GLU A 75 -5.74 5.78 -12.06
N GLN A 76 -6.05 5.19 -13.23
CA GLN A 76 -7.16 5.62 -14.11
C GLN A 76 -8.44 4.86 -13.80
#